data_AF-A0A937W6I4-F1
#
_entry.id   AF-A0A937W6I4-F1
#
_cell.length_a   1.000
_cell.length_b   1.000
_cell.length_c   1.000
_cell.angle_alpha   90.00
_cell.angle_beta   90.00
_cell.angle_gamma   90.00
#
_symmetry.space_group_name_H-M   'P 1'
#
loop_
_entity.id
_entity.type
_entity.pdbx_description
1 polymer ?
#
loop_
_entity_poly.entity_id
_entity_poly.type
_entity_poly.pdbx_seq_one_letter_code
_entity_poly.pdbx_strand_id
1 'polypeptide(L)'
;MITLKNQFVSFGASAFALSGCSSGASKPVGPAEQYLDAMLQIVERIDENLSTITDVAEIVADRVLAGGALSAKDKEDAFALEAITRAGGLILLGKGAEAGVVGQNTVLLGSSGGDRDYDIQQVEAARDNDALVVAFVSHQQEPVKGYEPFAELPLLHEVADYSIDNFLKDNDAIVSIEGLEGKICPAAVVVNALNLWVFTAEFVAACLRHGQMPAMYLSAFVPGSSARNGRLSQYRFHPDLELEPIPRGKLGKEYLDYIAQSIAQIKATEIPAVKQAAAVAAEAIEKGRHAYLVIMGHMPPRIVGGYGDPSVFSPISLSPQNAEAILHQGDFVAFIEYCGIPRNTLSAVKKAGANNAWVGVPVDDDLRYPDLDIFIYPYWKFGDFSVEVPGYDVKILPPSGVLQSIVYWLLSGEVTALLIEKGIEIKVKQRPW
;
A
#
# COMPACT_ATOMS: atom_id res chain seq x y z
N MET A 1 -43.20 3.96 7.01
CA MET A 1 -42.89 5.41 7.08
C MET A 1 -42.27 5.71 8.43
N ILE A 2 -40.94 5.65 8.53
CA ILE A 2 -40.17 6.22 9.63
C ILE A 2 -39.00 6.93 8.97
N THR A 3 -39.01 8.25 9.07
CA THR A 3 -38.08 9.18 8.41
C THR A 3 -36.87 9.37 9.33
N LEU A 4 -35.70 8.87 8.94
CA LEU A 4 -34.44 9.19 9.62
C LEU A 4 -33.91 10.52 9.08
N LYS A 5 -33.88 11.54 9.95
CA LYS A 5 -33.32 12.86 9.67
C LYS A 5 -31.80 12.79 9.63
N ASN A 6 -31.22 13.20 8.50
CA ASN A 6 -29.82 13.60 8.39
C ASN A 6 -29.52 14.73 9.38
N GLN A 7 -28.59 14.51 10.31
CA GLN A 7 -27.89 15.59 11.01
C GLN A 7 -26.49 15.71 10.43
N PHE A 8 -26.33 16.69 9.55
CA PHE A 8 -25.02 17.24 9.20
C PHE A 8 -24.49 18.01 10.42
N VAL A 9 -23.37 17.57 10.97
CA VAL A 9 -22.59 18.38 11.92
C VAL A 9 -21.49 19.07 11.12
N SER A 10 -21.63 20.40 11.00
CA SER A 10 -20.59 21.30 10.51
C SER A 10 -19.47 21.39 11.55
N PHE A 11 -18.24 21.04 11.18
CA PHE A 11 -17.07 21.37 11.97
C PHE A 11 -16.53 22.73 11.51
N GLY A 12 -16.76 23.74 12.34
CA GLY A 12 -16.12 25.05 12.21
C GLY A 12 -14.66 24.98 12.64
N ALA A 13 -13.77 25.54 11.84
CA ALA A 13 -12.38 25.76 12.18
C ALA A 13 -12.28 26.62 13.45
N SER A 14 -11.67 26.07 14.50
CA SER A 14 -11.26 26.84 15.68
C SER A 14 -9.78 26.59 15.92
N ALA A 15 -9.01 27.66 15.78
CA ALA A 15 -7.59 27.72 16.07
C ALA A 15 -7.36 27.42 17.57
N PHE A 16 -6.58 26.40 17.87
CA PHE A 16 -6.11 26.13 19.23
C PHE A 16 -4.85 26.96 19.51
N ALA A 17 -4.98 27.88 20.45
CA ALA A 17 -3.85 28.55 21.08
C ALA A 17 -3.15 27.57 22.03
N LEU A 18 -1.83 27.42 21.87
CA LEU A 18 -0.97 26.66 22.78
C LEU A 18 -0.74 27.46 24.06
N SER A 19 -1.22 26.96 25.20
CA SER A 19 -0.77 27.36 26.54
C SER A 19 -0.09 26.17 27.21
N GLY A 20 1.16 26.37 27.64
CA GLY A 20 2.06 25.31 28.08
C GLY A 20 1.87 24.78 29.51
N CYS A 21 2.80 23.86 29.83
CA CYS A 21 3.11 23.18 31.09
C CYS A 21 2.35 21.87 31.42
N SER A 22 2.96 20.73 31.11
CA SER A 22 3.79 19.98 32.07
C SER A 22 4.53 18.84 31.37
N SER A 23 5.85 18.75 31.63
CA SER A 23 6.71 17.66 31.19
C SER A 23 6.45 16.41 32.04
N GLY A 24 5.37 15.70 31.76
CA GLY A 24 5.33 14.27 32.02
C GLY A 24 6.22 13.60 30.97
N ALA A 25 7.14 12.72 31.38
CA ALA A 25 7.84 11.86 30.43
C ALA A 25 6.77 11.16 29.57
N SER A 26 6.68 11.53 28.29
CA SER A 26 5.80 10.86 27.35
C SER A 26 6.14 9.38 27.42
N LYS A 27 5.13 8.51 27.58
CA LYS A 27 5.33 7.07 27.42
C LYS A 27 6.10 6.84 26.10
N PRO A 28 7.05 5.90 26.06
CA PRO A 28 7.71 5.56 24.81
C PRO A 28 6.67 5.28 23.74
N VAL A 29 6.83 5.90 22.57
CA VAL A 29 5.93 5.71 21.43
C VAL A 29 6.18 4.30 20.89
N GLY A 30 5.14 3.46 20.89
CA GLY A 30 5.23 2.06 20.45
C GLY A 30 5.54 1.93 18.95
N PRO A 31 5.99 0.75 18.49
CA PRO A 31 6.27 0.48 17.08
C PRO A 31 5.14 0.89 16.12
N ALA A 32 3.89 0.59 16.47
CA ALA A 32 2.74 0.91 15.63
C ALA A 32 2.54 2.43 15.51
N GLU A 33 2.63 3.17 16.62
CA GLU A 33 2.51 4.62 16.60
C GLU A 33 3.67 5.28 15.84
N GLN A 34 4.91 4.79 15.98
CA GLN A 34 6.06 5.28 15.20
C GLN A 34 5.83 5.15 13.68
N TYR A 35 5.36 3.98 13.23
CA TYR A 35 5.11 3.73 11.81
C TYR A 35 3.99 4.63 11.27
N LEU A 36 2.87 4.75 12.00
CA LEU A 36 1.75 5.61 11.58
C LEU A 36 2.13 7.09 11.53
N ASP A 37 2.91 7.57 12.50
CA ASP A 37 3.38 8.96 12.50
C ASP A 37 4.30 9.27 11.33
N ALA A 38 5.21 8.36 11.00
CA ALA A 38 6.04 8.48 9.82
C ALA A 38 5.21 8.46 8.53
N MET A 39 4.22 7.57 8.40
CA MET A 39 3.35 7.54 7.22
C MET A 39 2.51 8.82 7.07
N LEU A 40 1.99 9.39 8.16
CA LEU A 40 1.27 10.67 8.11
C LEU A 40 2.17 11.82 7.67
N GLN A 41 3.40 11.90 8.18
CA GLN A 41 4.39 12.88 7.74
C GLN A 41 4.72 12.71 6.26
N ILE A 42 4.89 11.48 5.78
CA ILE A 42 5.16 11.22 4.37
C ILE A 42 3.99 11.63 3.49
N VAL A 43 2.74 11.34 3.89
CA VAL A 43 1.54 11.79 3.16
C VAL A 43 1.49 13.32 3.04
N GLU A 44 1.82 14.03 4.12
CA GLU A 44 1.91 15.50 4.11
C GLU A 44 3.00 15.98 3.13
N ARG A 45 4.17 15.34 3.10
CA ARG A 45 5.26 15.67 2.16
C ARG A 45 4.88 15.42 0.70
N ILE A 46 4.11 14.36 0.44
CA ILE A 46 3.59 14.06 -0.90
C ILE A 46 2.55 15.10 -1.31
N ASP A 47 1.69 15.55 -0.39
CA ASP A 47 0.73 16.63 -0.63
C ASP A 47 1.43 17.96 -0.95
N GLU A 48 2.48 18.31 -0.19
CA GLU A 48 3.33 19.47 -0.46
C GLU A 48 3.98 19.43 -1.86
N ASN A 49 4.26 18.23 -2.38
CA ASN A 49 4.89 18.01 -3.68
C ASN A 49 3.91 17.54 -4.77
N LEU A 50 2.60 17.65 -4.54
CA LEU A 50 1.57 17.15 -5.45
C LEU A 50 1.69 17.77 -6.84
N SER A 51 2.05 19.05 -6.94
CA SER A 51 2.22 19.73 -8.24
C SER A 51 3.26 19.06 -9.12
N THR A 52 4.37 18.58 -8.55
CA THR A 52 5.42 17.87 -9.26
C THR A 52 4.90 16.56 -9.83
N ILE A 53 4.13 15.81 -9.04
CA ILE A 53 3.50 14.56 -9.50
C ILE A 53 2.48 14.86 -10.61
N THR A 54 1.69 15.94 -10.48
CA THR A 54 0.74 16.37 -11.52
C THR A 54 1.45 16.72 -12.83
N ASP A 55 2.59 17.43 -12.78
CA ASP A 55 3.36 17.79 -13.99
C ASP A 55 3.86 16.54 -14.73
N VAL A 56 4.44 15.58 -14.00
CA VAL A 56 4.88 14.32 -14.58
C VAL A 56 3.70 13.52 -15.14
N ALA A 57 2.56 13.50 -14.44
CA ALA A 57 1.37 12.80 -14.90
C ALA A 57 0.78 13.39 -16.19
N GLU A 58 0.82 14.71 -16.38
CA GLU A 58 0.42 15.35 -17.64
C GLU A 58 1.32 14.99 -18.81
N ILE A 59 2.63 15.00 -18.60
CA ILE A 59 3.61 14.59 -19.62
C ILE A 59 3.35 13.15 -20.07
N VAL A 60 3.09 12.26 -19.12
CA VAL A 60 2.78 10.86 -19.43
C VAL A 60 1.39 10.72 -20.09
N ALA A 61 0.39 11.51 -19.66
CA ALA A 61 -0.92 11.53 -20.30
C ALA A 61 -0.83 11.93 -21.77
N ASP A 62 -0.09 12.98 -22.11
CA ASP A 62 0.13 13.41 -23.50
C ASP A 62 0.75 12.31 -24.35
N ARG A 63 1.77 11.61 -23.83
CA ARG A 63 2.43 10.49 -24.51
C ARG A 63 1.49 9.31 -24.74
N VAL A 64 0.68 8.96 -23.74
CA VAL A 64 -0.32 7.90 -23.85
C VAL A 64 -1.42 8.28 -24.85
N LEU A 65 -1.90 9.52 -24.84
CA LEU A 65 -2.88 10.05 -25.79
C LEU A 65 -2.34 10.06 -27.22
N ALA A 66 -1.03 10.27 -27.39
CA ALA A 66 -0.32 10.12 -28.67
C ALA A 66 -0.08 8.66 -29.10
N GLY A 67 -0.59 7.68 -28.34
CA GLY A 67 -0.53 6.26 -28.67
C GLY A 67 0.59 5.47 -27.98
N GLY A 68 1.40 6.10 -27.13
CA GLY A 68 2.47 5.42 -26.37
C GLY A 68 1.94 4.42 -25.34
N ALA A 69 2.63 3.33 -25.09
CA ALA A 69 2.29 2.35 -24.05
C ALA A 69 2.73 2.85 -22.67
N LEU A 70 2.03 2.41 -21.63
CA LEU A 70 2.41 2.62 -20.23
C LEU A 70 2.68 1.26 -19.59
N SER A 71 3.79 1.12 -18.88
CA SER A 71 4.15 -0.11 -18.16
C SER A 71 4.71 0.20 -16.79
N ALA A 72 4.69 -0.77 -15.88
CA ALA A 72 5.27 -0.65 -14.55
C ALA A 72 6.26 -1.79 -14.29
N LYS A 73 7.37 -1.49 -13.59
CA LYS A 73 8.44 -2.43 -13.26
C LYS A 73 9.02 -2.15 -11.88
N ASP A 74 9.48 -3.20 -11.22
CA ASP A 74 10.31 -3.15 -10.02
C ASP A 74 11.03 -4.49 -9.81
N LYS A 75 12.03 -4.51 -8.93
CA LYS A 75 12.84 -5.70 -8.66
C LYS A 75 12.07 -6.77 -7.89
N GLU A 76 11.19 -6.37 -6.98
CA GLU A 76 10.47 -7.22 -6.04
C GLU A 76 9.07 -7.65 -6.51
N ASP A 77 8.65 -7.23 -7.71
CA ASP A 77 7.28 -7.38 -8.25
C ASP A 77 6.19 -6.83 -7.31
N ALA A 78 6.51 -5.98 -6.35
CA ALA A 78 5.55 -5.43 -5.40
C ALA A 78 4.88 -4.18 -5.97
N PHE A 79 5.67 -3.26 -6.49
CA PHE A 79 5.19 -2.00 -7.09
C PHE A 79 4.50 -2.25 -8.43
N ALA A 80 5.10 -3.06 -9.31
CA ALA A 80 4.53 -3.35 -10.62
C ALA A 80 3.18 -4.10 -10.50
N LEU A 81 3.09 -5.08 -9.60
CA LEU A 81 1.82 -5.77 -9.35
C LEU A 81 0.76 -4.85 -8.74
N GLU A 82 1.15 -3.83 -7.97
CA GLU A 82 0.22 -2.81 -7.49
C GLU A 82 -0.30 -1.91 -8.62
N ALA A 83 0.47 -1.68 -9.67
CA ALA A 83 0.03 -0.85 -10.78
C ALA A 83 -0.96 -1.55 -11.73
N ILE A 84 -0.92 -2.88 -11.80
CA ILE A 84 -1.62 -3.65 -12.83
C ILE A 84 -2.82 -4.43 -12.28
N THR A 85 -3.89 -4.53 -13.08
CA THR A 85 -5.05 -5.41 -12.81
C THR A 85 -5.72 -5.22 -11.44
N ARG A 86 -5.63 -4.00 -10.88
CA ARG A 86 -6.24 -3.63 -9.60
C ARG A 86 -7.65 -3.07 -9.77
N ALA A 87 -8.51 -3.29 -8.75
CA ALA A 87 -9.75 -2.53 -8.59
C ALA A 87 -9.48 -1.02 -8.63
N GLY A 88 -10.28 -0.25 -9.37
CA GLY A 88 -10.09 1.19 -9.48
C GLY A 88 -8.80 1.63 -10.20
N GLY A 89 -8.05 0.68 -10.76
CA GLY A 89 -6.82 0.90 -11.52
C GLY A 89 -7.04 0.92 -13.03
N LEU A 90 -6.00 1.34 -13.77
CA LEU A 90 -6.02 1.49 -15.21
C LEU A 90 -6.05 0.14 -15.93
N ILE A 91 -7.00 -0.04 -16.85
CA ILE A 91 -7.04 -1.22 -17.74
C ILE A 91 -5.86 -1.22 -18.70
N LEU A 92 -5.44 -0.05 -19.18
CA LEU A 92 -4.32 0.08 -20.13
C LEU A 92 -2.96 -0.33 -19.55
N LEU A 93 -2.84 -0.48 -18.22
CA LEU A 93 -1.66 -1.02 -17.54
C LEU A 93 -1.70 -2.56 -17.44
N GLY A 94 -2.86 -3.19 -17.63
CA GLY A 94 -3.03 -4.64 -17.57
C GLY A 94 -3.02 -5.33 -18.95
N LYS A 95 -2.62 -6.61 -19.00
CA LYS A 95 -2.54 -7.49 -20.19
C LYS A 95 -1.83 -6.86 -21.41
N GLY A 96 -0.57 -7.24 -21.61
CA GLY A 96 0.14 -6.97 -22.86
C GLY A 96 0.25 -5.48 -23.14
N ALA A 97 1.18 -4.81 -22.46
CA ALA A 97 1.76 -3.57 -22.97
C ALA A 97 2.49 -3.87 -24.29
N GLU A 98 1.71 -4.19 -25.33
CA GLU A 98 2.16 -4.41 -26.70
C GLU A 98 2.46 -3.06 -27.35
N ALA A 99 3.36 -3.12 -28.33
CA ALA A 99 4.02 -2.03 -29.04
C ALA A 99 3.18 -0.74 -29.14
N GLY A 100 3.28 0.12 -28.13
CA GLY A 100 2.89 1.50 -28.27
C GLY A 100 3.77 2.18 -29.30
N VAL A 101 3.37 3.38 -29.72
CA VAL A 101 4.17 4.17 -30.65
C VAL A 101 5.58 4.35 -30.08
N VAL A 102 6.59 3.85 -30.79
CA VAL A 102 8.01 4.03 -30.41
C VAL A 102 8.30 5.51 -30.23
N GLY A 103 9.08 5.86 -29.21
CA GLY A 103 9.30 7.27 -28.82
C GLY A 103 8.22 7.85 -27.91
N GLN A 104 7.06 7.18 -27.74
CA GLN A 104 5.97 7.62 -26.85
C GLN A 104 5.76 6.70 -25.65
N ASN A 105 6.43 5.55 -25.59
CA ASN A 105 6.28 4.62 -24.48
C ASN A 105 6.81 5.21 -23.17
N THR A 106 6.22 4.78 -22.06
CA THR A 106 6.61 5.20 -20.71
C THR A 106 6.71 3.99 -19.77
N VAL A 107 7.76 3.96 -18.95
CA VAL A 107 8.01 2.97 -17.90
C VAL A 107 7.94 3.65 -16.55
N LEU A 108 7.04 3.20 -15.69
CA LEU A 108 7.00 3.53 -14.27
C LEU A 108 7.91 2.55 -13.52
N LEU A 109 8.99 3.03 -12.92
CA LEU A 109 10.00 2.19 -12.27
C LEU A 109 9.99 2.45 -10.76
N GLY A 110 9.52 1.48 -9.98
CA GLY A 110 9.58 1.52 -8.52
C GLY A 110 10.88 0.94 -7.99
N SER A 111 11.53 1.65 -7.06
CA SER A 111 12.73 1.15 -6.37
C SER A 111 12.59 1.26 -4.85
N SER A 112 12.89 0.16 -4.17
CA SER A 112 13.02 0.11 -2.71
C SER A 112 14.45 0.45 -2.23
N GLY A 113 15.36 0.79 -3.16
CA GLY A 113 16.79 1.01 -2.88
C GLY A 113 17.59 -0.28 -2.73
N GLY A 114 17.07 -1.39 -3.28
CA GLY A 114 17.56 -2.73 -3.00
C GLY A 114 18.43 -3.40 -4.04
N ASP A 115 18.44 -2.88 -5.26
CA ASP A 115 19.20 -3.47 -6.35
C ASP A 115 19.43 -2.40 -7.42
N ARG A 116 20.48 -1.60 -7.21
CA ARG A 116 20.78 -0.46 -8.10
C ARG A 116 21.16 -0.92 -9.50
N ASP A 117 21.80 -2.08 -9.64
CA ASP A 117 22.13 -2.64 -10.96
C ASP A 117 20.87 -2.96 -11.77
N TYR A 118 19.88 -3.62 -11.15
CA TYR A 118 18.58 -3.83 -11.80
C TYR A 118 17.93 -2.51 -12.23
N ASP A 119 17.90 -1.50 -11.34
CA ASP A 119 17.28 -0.21 -11.62
C ASP A 119 17.94 0.47 -12.85
N ILE A 120 19.27 0.50 -12.90
CA ILE A 120 20.02 1.06 -14.02
C ILE A 120 19.79 0.27 -15.31
N GLN A 121 19.79 -1.06 -15.25
CA GLN A 121 19.47 -1.90 -16.42
C GLN A 121 18.07 -1.65 -16.97
N GLN A 122 17.08 -1.38 -16.11
CA GLN A 122 15.73 -1.01 -16.59
C GLN A 122 15.71 0.36 -17.27
N VAL A 123 16.49 1.33 -16.77
CA VAL A 123 16.64 2.65 -17.40
C VAL A 123 17.30 2.53 -18.78
N GLU A 124 18.40 1.77 -18.87
CA GLU A 124 19.10 1.52 -20.15
C GLU A 124 18.20 0.81 -21.15
N ALA A 125 17.49 -0.24 -20.73
CA ALA A 125 16.55 -0.95 -21.59
C ALA A 125 15.40 -0.06 -22.07
N ALA A 126 14.92 0.87 -21.25
CA ALA A 126 13.89 1.83 -21.67
C ALA A 126 14.45 2.81 -22.73
N ARG A 127 15.66 3.33 -22.52
CA ARG A 127 16.34 4.22 -23.47
C ARG A 127 16.61 3.56 -24.81
N ASP A 128 17.03 2.30 -24.83
CA ASP A 128 17.24 1.51 -26.06
C ASP A 128 15.95 1.34 -26.89
N ASN A 129 14.78 1.55 -26.26
CA ASN A 129 13.47 1.47 -26.89
C ASN A 129 12.78 2.85 -27.03
N ASP A 130 13.52 3.95 -26.88
CA ASP A 130 13.02 5.34 -26.88
C ASP A 130 11.82 5.54 -25.93
N ALA A 131 11.84 4.87 -24.77
CA ALA A 131 10.82 5.00 -23.74
C ALA A 131 11.27 5.97 -22.64
N LEU A 132 10.32 6.76 -22.15
CA LEU A 132 10.51 7.66 -21.02
C LEU A 132 10.44 6.87 -19.71
N VAL A 133 11.30 7.19 -18.75
CA VAL A 133 11.30 6.57 -17.42
C VAL A 133 10.84 7.56 -16.36
N VAL A 134 9.82 7.17 -15.60
CA VAL A 134 9.41 7.84 -14.35
C VAL A 134 9.81 6.95 -13.18
N ALA A 135 10.80 7.38 -12.40
CA ALA A 135 11.25 6.66 -11.22
C ALA A 135 10.46 7.03 -9.96
N PHE A 136 10.09 6.04 -9.15
CA PHE A 136 9.51 6.20 -7.81
C PHE A 136 10.55 5.72 -6.81
N VAL A 137 11.24 6.68 -6.18
CA VAL A 137 12.46 6.41 -5.42
C VAL A 137 12.72 7.54 -4.41
N SER A 138 13.53 7.28 -3.38
CA SER A 138 13.98 8.35 -2.49
C SER A 138 15.02 9.22 -3.19
N HIS A 139 14.86 10.54 -3.12
CA HIS A 139 15.87 11.52 -3.52
C HIS A 139 16.94 11.75 -2.44
N GLN A 140 16.79 11.12 -1.29
CA GLN A 140 17.73 11.18 -0.18
C GLN A 140 18.63 9.94 -0.14
N GLN A 141 18.47 9.00 -1.09
CA GLN A 141 19.35 7.84 -1.22
C GLN A 141 20.79 8.28 -1.41
N GLU A 142 21.65 7.82 -0.51
CA GLU A 142 23.09 8.00 -0.65
C GLU A 142 23.75 6.82 -1.40
N PRO A 143 24.88 7.05 -2.09
CA PRO A 143 25.71 5.97 -2.58
C PRO A 143 26.17 5.07 -1.43
N VAL A 144 26.04 3.76 -1.63
CA VAL A 144 26.54 2.77 -0.69
C VAL A 144 28.08 2.85 -0.64
N LYS A 145 28.64 3.35 0.46
CA LYS A 145 30.09 3.45 0.63
C LYS A 145 30.68 2.09 0.97
N GLY A 146 31.70 1.66 0.23
CA GLY A 146 32.47 0.44 0.53
C GLY A 146 31.90 -0.87 -0.05
N TYR A 147 30.85 -0.79 -0.86
CA TYR A 147 30.35 -1.92 -1.66
C TYR A 147 30.55 -1.62 -3.16
N GLU A 148 31.77 -1.90 -3.62
CA GLU A 148 32.32 -1.50 -4.92
C GLU A 148 31.42 -1.76 -6.16
N PRO A 149 30.64 -2.85 -6.30
CA PRO A 149 29.79 -3.00 -7.49
C PRO A 149 28.58 -2.04 -7.54
N PHE A 150 28.19 -1.41 -6.42
CA PHE A 150 27.07 -0.45 -6.37
C PHE A 150 27.50 0.99 -6.08
N ALA A 151 28.72 1.19 -5.56
CA ALA A 151 29.26 2.50 -5.20
C ALA A 151 29.50 3.42 -6.41
N GLU A 152 29.81 2.84 -7.57
CA GLU A 152 30.06 3.59 -8.83
C GLU A 152 28.82 3.77 -9.70
N LEU A 153 27.71 3.07 -9.39
CA LEU A 153 26.46 3.23 -10.14
C LEU A 153 25.76 4.54 -9.75
N PRO A 154 25.24 5.30 -10.72
CA PRO A 154 24.53 6.55 -10.45
C PRO A 154 23.22 6.30 -9.68
N LEU A 155 22.70 7.33 -9.01
CA LEU A 155 21.43 7.21 -8.30
C LEU A 155 20.28 7.18 -9.32
N LEU A 156 19.24 6.38 -9.06
CA LEU A 156 18.14 6.20 -10.01
C LEU A 156 17.46 7.54 -10.37
N HIS A 157 17.28 8.44 -9.39
CA HIS A 157 16.69 9.76 -9.61
C HIS A 157 17.57 10.71 -10.44
N GLU A 158 18.86 10.41 -10.60
CA GLU A 158 19.78 11.21 -11.44
C GLU A 158 19.78 10.75 -12.91
N VAL A 159 19.34 9.51 -13.18
CA VAL A 159 19.35 8.94 -14.53
C VAL A 159 17.96 8.72 -15.14
N ALA A 160 16.91 8.66 -14.35
CA ALA A 160 15.54 8.66 -14.87
C ALA A 160 15.21 10.00 -15.54
N ASP A 161 14.31 10.01 -16.51
CA ASP A 161 13.86 11.26 -17.16
C ASP A 161 13.09 12.15 -16.18
N TYR A 162 12.28 11.52 -15.34
CA TYR A 162 11.56 12.15 -14.22
C TYR A 162 11.63 11.25 -13.00
N SER A 163 11.60 11.84 -11.81
CA SER A 163 11.55 11.11 -10.55
C SER A 163 10.53 11.70 -9.59
N ILE A 164 9.86 10.81 -8.85
CA ILE A 164 8.89 11.11 -7.81
C ILE A 164 9.50 10.66 -6.48
N ASP A 165 9.81 11.64 -5.63
CA ASP A 165 10.41 11.41 -4.31
C ASP A 165 9.44 10.67 -3.38
N ASN A 166 9.94 9.64 -2.71
CA ASN A 166 9.22 8.97 -1.61
C ASN A 166 9.63 9.50 -0.22
N PHE A 167 10.55 10.48 -0.17
CA PHE A 167 10.96 11.24 1.02
C PHE A 167 11.64 10.43 2.15
N LEU A 168 11.98 9.16 1.90
CA LEU A 168 12.65 8.31 2.89
C LEU A 168 14.14 8.65 2.98
N LYS A 169 14.65 8.85 4.21
CA LYS A 169 16.00 9.40 4.44
C LYS A 169 17.16 8.50 4.06
N ASP A 170 17.09 7.21 4.39
CA ASP A 170 18.02 6.13 4.04
C ASP A 170 17.68 4.94 4.97
N ASN A 171 17.86 3.71 4.49
CA ASN A 171 17.33 2.47 5.07
C ASN A 171 15.81 2.48 5.18
N ASP A 172 15.18 1.87 4.17
CA ASP A 172 13.74 1.62 3.99
C ASP A 172 12.94 1.42 5.29
N ALA A 173 13.52 0.69 6.26
CA ALA A 173 12.97 0.43 7.57
C ALA A 173 12.92 1.68 8.48
N ILE A 174 11.73 2.01 8.98
CA ILE A 174 11.49 3.28 9.69
C ILE A 174 11.22 3.15 11.20
N VAL A 175 11.01 1.94 11.72
CA VAL A 175 10.69 1.71 13.13
C VAL A 175 11.92 1.30 13.93
N SER A 176 12.16 1.98 15.05
CA SER A 176 13.25 1.66 15.98
C SER A 176 12.69 0.98 17.23
N ILE A 177 13.34 -0.11 17.67
CA ILE A 177 12.96 -0.85 18.87
C ILE A 177 14.16 -0.88 19.81
N GLU A 178 13.92 -0.55 21.08
CA GLU A 178 14.96 -0.63 22.12
C GLU A 178 15.44 -2.08 22.26
N GLY A 179 16.76 -2.29 22.20
CA GLY A 179 17.37 -3.63 22.24
C GLY A 179 17.52 -4.32 20.88
N LEU A 180 17.07 -3.70 19.77
CA LEU A 180 17.31 -4.18 18.41
C LEU A 180 18.36 -3.32 17.70
N GLU A 181 19.31 -3.96 17.03
CA GLU A 181 20.24 -3.27 16.13
C GLU A 181 19.55 -2.97 14.78
N GLY A 182 19.62 -1.71 14.35
CA GLY A 182 18.98 -1.24 13.11
C GLY A 182 17.49 -0.94 13.27
N LYS A 183 16.80 -0.85 12.15
CA LYS A 183 15.36 -0.57 12.07
C LYS A 183 14.62 -1.73 11.40
N ILE A 184 13.32 -1.80 11.64
CA ILE A 184 12.39 -2.71 10.98
C ILE A 184 11.24 -1.95 10.31
N CYS A 185 10.34 -2.68 9.64
CA CYS A 185 9.14 -2.16 9.00
C CYS A 185 9.51 -1.22 7.83
N PRO A 186 9.91 -1.78 6.66
CA PRO A 186 10.19 -1.01 5.46
C PRO A 186 8.95 -0.26 4.95
N ALA A 187 9.15 0.98 4.48
CA ALA A 187 8.10 1.87 4.00
C ALA A 187 8.18 2.18 2.49
N ALA A 188 9.31 2.01 1.81
CA ALA A 188 9.56 2.44 0.44
C ALA A 188 8.56 1.86 -0.54
N VAL A 189 8.30 0.55 -0.47
CA VAL A 189 7.30 -0.09 -1.34
C VAL A 189 5.90 0.50 -1.10
N VAL A 190 5.53 0.71 0.17
CA VAL A 190 4.23 1.28 0.55
C VAL A 190 4.08 2.72 0.06
N VAL A 191 5.13 3.54 0.22
CA VAL A 191 5.13 4.95 -0.18
C VAL A 191 5.20 5.09 -1.69
N ASN A 192 5.98 4.26 -2.39
CA ASN A 192 6.01 4.23 -3.85
C ASN A 192 4.63 3.88 -4.41
N ALA A 193 3.93 2.90 -3.82
CA ALA A 193 2.55 2.59 -4.19
C ALA A 193 1.58 3.76 -3.94
N LEU A 194 1.75 4.49 -2.83
CA LEU A 194 0.98 5.69 -2.56
C LEU A 194 1.20 6.76 -3.65
N ASN A 195 2.47 7.06 -3.96
CA ASN A 195 2.84 7.98 -5.03
C ASN A 195 2.32 7.53 -6.41
N LEU A 196 2.33 6.22 -6.70
CA LEU A 196 1.76 5.64 -7.91
C LEU A 196 0.26 5.93 -8.05
N TRP A 197 -0.50 5.84 -6.96
CA TRP A 197 -1.92 6.14 -6.98
C TRP A 197 -2.20 7.63 -7.10
N VAL A 198 -1.37 8.50 -6.50
CA VAL A 198 -1.42 9.96 -6.72
C VAL A 198 -1.11 10.31 -8.18
N PHE A 199 -0.06 9.72 -8.75
CA PHE A 199 0.28 9.85 -10.16
C PHE A 199 -0.88 9.39 -11.05
N THR A 200 -1.48 8.23 -10.75
CA THR A 200 -2.62 7.70 -11.50
C THR A 200 -3.83 8.62 -11.43
N ALA A 201 -4.09 9.23 -10.28
CA ALA A 201 -5.15 10.20 -10.09
C ALA A 201 -4.98 11.40 -11.03
N GLU A 202 -3.78 11.96 -11.06
CA GLU A 202 -3.47 13.14 -11.85
C GLU A 202 -3.34 12.83 -13.35
N PHE A 203 -2.93 11.61 -13.70
CA PHE A 203 -2.97 11.09 -15.05
C PHE A 203 -4.42 11.02 -15.57
N VAL A 204 -5.35 10.49 -14.77
CA VAL A 204 -6.79 10.47 -15.12
C VAL A 204 -7.31 11.90 -15.28
N ALA A 205 -7.00 12.80 -14.35
CA ALA A 205 -7.40 14.20 -14.44
C ALA A 205 -6.85 14.88 -15.71
N ALA A 206 -5.60 14.60 -16.07
CA ALA A 206 -4.98 15.08 -17.29
C ALA A 206 -5.73 14.58 -18.52
N CYS A 207 -5.94 13.26 -18.67
CA CYS A 207 -6.70 12.72 -19.80
C CYS A 207 -8.10 13.33 -19.93
N LEU A 208 -8.80 13.56 -18.81
CA LEU A 208 -10.12 14.19 -18.81
C LEU A 208 -10.10 15.63 -19.33
N ARG A 209 -9.02 16.40 -19.10
CA ARG A 209 -8.84 17.72 -19.71
C ARG A 209 -8.65 17.66 -21.24
N HIS A 210 -8.27 16.50 -21.77
CA HIS A 210 -8.25 16.22 -23.21
C HIS A 210 -9.54 15.54 -23.70
N GLY A 211 -10.59 15.48 -22.87
CA GLY A 211 -11.87 14.85 -23.21
C GLY A 211 -11.80 13.33 -23.31
N GLN A 212 -10.80 12.70 -22.69
CA GLN A 212 -10.61 11.24 -22.73
C GLN A 212 -10.66 10.67 -21.31
N MET A 213 -11.59 9.75 -21.05
CA MET A 213 -11.62 9.00 -19.80
C MET A 213 -10.89 7.66 -19.97
N PRO A 214 -9.81 7.37 -19.22
CA PRO A 214 -9.18 6.05 -19.24
C PRO A 214 -10.16 4.97 -18.79
N ALA A 215 -10.06 3.77 -19.40
CA ALA A 215 -10.83 2.63 -18.96
C ALA A 215 -10.28 2.10 -17.62
N MET A 216 -11.14 2.03 -16.60
CA MET A 216 -10.76 1.62 -15.25
C MET A 216 -11.41 0.29 -14.86
N TYR A 217 -10.72 -0.54 -14.09
CA TYR A 217 -11.28 -1.79 -13.57
C TYR A 217 -12.31 -1.55 -12.46
N LEU A 218 -13.41 -2.30 -12.51
CA LEU A 218 -14.28 -2.52 -11.36
C LEU A 218 -13.72 -3.67 -10.52
N SER A 219 -13.75 -3.57 -9.19
CA SER A 219 -13.30 -4.65 -8.29
C SER A 219 -13.97 -5.98 -8.62
N ALA A 220 -13.18 -7.06 -8.65
CA ALA A 220 -13.65 -8.42 -8.93
C ALA A 220 -14.77 -8.87 -7.96
N PHE A 221 -14.80 -8.32 -6.75
CA PHE A 221 -15.78 -8.63 -5.73
C PHE A 221 -17.14 -7.94 -5.95
N VAL A 222 -17.20 -6.92 -6.80
CA VAL A 222 -18.46 -6.23 -7.10
C VAL A 222 -19.25 -7.01 -8.17
N PRO A 223 -20.55 -7.29 -7.96
CA PRO A 223 -21.38 -7.97 -8.95
C PRO A 223 -21.33 -7.29 -10.32
N GLY A 224 -21.18 -8.10 -11.38
CA GLY A 224 -21.09 -7.59 -12.76
C GLY A 224 -19.68 -7.16 -13.21
N SER A 225 -18.68 -7.20 -12.31
CA SER A 225 -17.28 -6.84 -12.62
C SER A 225 -16.70 -7.58 -13.82
N SER A 226 -16.86 -8.90 -13.89
CA SER A 226 -16.34 -9.73 -15.00
C SER A 226 -16.87 -9.28 -16.36
N ALA A 227 -18.19 -9.05 -16.47
CA ALA A 227 -18.79 -8.60 -17.72
C ALA A 227 -18.33 -7.17 -18.11
N ARG A 228 -18.31 -6.25 -17.14
CA ARG A 228 -17.86 -4.85 -17.38
C ARG A 228 -16.38 -4.80 -17.78
N ASN A 229 -15.52 -5.42 -16.99
CA ASN A 229 -14.08 -5.42 -17.23
C ASN A 229 -13.74 -6.16 -18.53
N GLY A 230 -14.42 -7.27 -18.82
CA GLY A 230 -14.26 -7.98 -20.09
C GLY A 230 -14.61 -7.11 -21.28
N ARG A 231 -15.73 -6.38 -21.24
CA ARG A 231 -16.13 -5.43 -22.29
C ARG A 231 -15.11 -4.30 -22.45
N LEU A 232 -14.60 -3.77 -21.34
CA LEU A 232 -13.66 -2.63 -21.37
C LEU A 232 -12.21 -3.03 -21.68
N SER A 233 -11.85 -4.31 -21.59
CA SER A 233 -10.48 -4.78 -21.80
C SER A 233 -9.90 -4.52 -23.20
N GLN A 234 -10.76 -4.20 -24.18
CA GLN A 234 -10.36 -3.82 -25.54
C GLN A 234 -10.09 -2.32 -25.70
N TYR A 235 -10.31 -1.50 -24.67
CA TYR A 235 -10.25 -0.05 -24.75
C TYR A 235 -9.20 0.51 -23.78
N ARG A 236 -8.40 1.46 -24.28
CA ARG A 236 -7.51 2.28 -23.44
C ARG A 236 -8.28 3.43 -22.79
N PHE A 237 -9.12 4.08 -23.59
CA PHE A 237 -10.04 5.14 -23.22
C PHE A 237 -11.46 4.74 -23.64
N HIS A 238 -12.47 5.22 -22.92
CA HIS A 238 -13.87 4.96 -23.30
C HIS A 238 -14.19 5.60 -24.65
N PRO A 239 -14.78 4.87 -25.61
CA PRO A 239 -15.06 5.42 -26.95
C PRO A 239 -16.25 6.40 -26.96
N ASP A 240 -17.24 6.20 -26.09
CA ASP A 240 -18.53 6.93 -26.12
C ASP A 240 -18.84 7.58 -24.75
N LEU A 241 -17.81 8.05 -24.04
CA LEU A 241 -17.97 8.70 -22.73
C LEU A 241 -17.24 10.03 -22.71
N GLU A 242 -18.00 11.11 -22.66
CA GLU A 242 -17.52 12.46 -22.43
C GLU A 242 -17.88 12.87 -20.99
N LEU A 243 -16.86 13.26 -20.21
CA LEU A 243 -17.01 13.75 -18.85
C LEU A 243 -16.41 15.15 -18.75
N GLU A 244 -16.88 15.93 -17.77
CA GLU A 244 -16.34 17.25 -17.52
C GLU A 244 -14.85 17.20 -17.15
N PRO A 245 -14.02 18.14 -17.64
CA PRO A 245 -12.63 18.25 -17.26
C PRO A 245 -12.45 18.37 -15.74
N ILE A 246 -11.47 17.65 -15.20
CA ILE A 246 -11.11 17.75 -13.79
C ILE A 246 -9.89 18.66 -13.62
N PRO A 247 -9.93 19.63 -12.66
CA PRO A 247 -8.79 20.49 -12.39
C PRO A 247 -7.54 19.71 -11.97
N ARG A 248 -6.37 20.27 -12.30
CA ARG A 248 -5.06 19.82 -11.81
C ARG A 248 -5.03 19.74 -10.28
N GLY A 249 -4.36 18.72 -9.75
CA GLY A 249 -4.17 18.46 -8.32
C GLY A 249 -5.41 17.94 -7.58
N LYS A 250 -6.59 17.89 -8.23
CA LYS A 250 -7.84 17.61 -7.52
C LYS A 250 -7.93 16.14 -7.08
N LEU A 251 -7.74 15.19 -8.00
CA LEU A 251 -7.94 13.78 -7.69
C LEU A 251 -6.81 13.24 -6.81
N GLY A 252 -5.58 13.71 -7.02
CA GLY A 252 -4.43 13.37 -6.17
C GLY A 252 -4.63 13.85 -4.73
N LYS A 253 -5.14 15.08 -4.53
CA LYS A 253 -5.47 15.61 -3.21
C LYS A 253 -6.56 14.78 -2.52
N GLU A 254 -7.64 14.45 -3.24
CA GLU A 254 -8.73 13.63 -2.68
C GLU A 254 -8.24 12.24 -2.25
N TYR A 255 -7.32 11.63 -3.01
CA TYR A 255 -6.68 10.36 -2.62
C TYR A 255 -5.82 10.50 -1.36
N LEU A 256 -4.97 11.53 -1.29
CA LEU A 256 -4.12 11.80 -0.13
C LEU A 256 -4.93 12.08 1.13
N ASP A 257 -6.00 12.87 1.02
CA ASP A 257 -6.93 13.15 2.12
C ASP A 257 -7.59 11.87 2.64
N TYR A 258 -8.00 10.97 1.73
CA TYR A 258 -8.54 9.66 2.10
C TYR A 258 -7.53 8.83 2.87
N ILE A 259 -6.30 8.69 2.36
CA ILE A 259 -5.25 7.89 3.01
C ILE A 259 -4.87 8.50 4.37
N ALA A 260 -4.67 9.81 4.45
CA ALA A 260 -4.39 10.52 5.70
C ALA A 260 -5.50 10.28 6.74
N GLN A 261 -6.76 10.40 6.32
CA GLN A 261 -7.90 10.15 7.19
C GLN A 261 -7.95 8.70 7.67
N SER A 262 -7.75 7.72 6.78
CA SER A 262 -7.74 6.31 7.16
C SER A 262 -6.60 5.98 8.13
N ILE A 263 -5.39 6.49 7.91
CA ILE A 263 -4.25 6.31 8.81
C ILE A 263 -4.52 6.96 10.17
N ALA A 264 -5.08 8.17 10.20
CA ALA A 264 -5.45 8.86 11.44
C ALA A 264 -6.54 8.11 12.22
N GLN A 265 -7.52 7.50 11.52
CA GLN A 265 -8.53 6.65 12.15
C GLN A 265 -7.91 5.38 12.73
N ILE A 266 -7.07 4.66 11.97
CA ILE A 266 -6.33 3.49 12.46
C ILE A 266 -5.57 3.84 13.75
N LYS A 267 -4.84 4.97 13.75
CA LYS A 267 -4.10 5.44 14.92
C LYS A 267 -5.02 5.71 16.12
N ALA A 268 -6.19 6.30 15.87
CA ALA A 268 -7.12 6.69 16.92
C ALA A 268 -7.90 5.51 17.53
N THR A 269 -8.18 4.45 16.75
CA THR A 269 -9.14 3.40 17.16
C THR A 269 -8.55 2.00 17.21
N GLU A 270 -7.57 1.66 16.36
CA GLU A 270 -7.18 0.26 16.15
C GLU A 270 -5.92 -0.17 16.91
N ILE A 271 -5.13 0.78 17.45
CA ILE A 271 -3.92 0.47 18.23
C ILE A 271 -4.16 -0.56 19.34
N PRO A 272 -5.24 -0.50 20.15
CA PRO A 272 -5.51 -1.53 21.15
C PRO A 272 -5.68 -2.94 20.56
N ALA A 273 -6.37 -3.07 19.43
CA ALA A 273 -6.57 -4.35 18.76
C ALA A 273 -5.28 -4.88 18.14
N VAL A 274 -4.46 -4.01 17.54
CA VAL A 274 -3.12 -4.35 17.05
C VAL A 274 -2.25 -4.88 18.19
N LYS A 275 -2.19 -4.18 19.32
CA LYS A 275 -1.41 -4.60 20.50
C LYS A 275 -1.92 -5.90 21.11
N GLN A 276 -3.25 -6.10 21.13
CA GLN A 276 -3.84 -7.35 21.57
C GLN A 276 -3.43 -8.53 20.65
N ALA A 277 -3.51 -8.36 19.33
CA ALA A 277 -3.09 -9.38 18.37
C ALA A 277 -1.60 -9.68 18.48
N ALA A 278 -0.77 -8.64 18.63
CA ALA A 278 0.66 -8.79 18.82
C ALA A 278 1.00 -9.54 20.11
N ALA A 279 0.30 -9.27 21.22
CA ALA A 279 0.49 -9.99 22.47
C ALA A 279 0.19 -11.49 22.34
N VAL A 280 -0.92 -11.85 21.69
CA VAL A 280 -1.29 -13.26 21.46
C VAL A 280 -0.28 -13.95 20.54
N ALA A 281 0.17 -13.28 19.47
CA ALA A 281 1.20 -13.81 18.58
C ALA A 281 2.55 -14.02 19.29
N ALA A 282 2.99 -13.03 20.08
CA ALA A 282 4.23 -13.12 20.85
C ALA A 282 4.18 -14.23 21.92
N GLU A 283 3.04 -14.41 22.58
CA GLU A 283 2.82 -15.51 23.53
C GLU A 283 2.88 -16.89 22.84
N ALA A 284 2.31 -17.00 21.63
CA ALA A 284 2.43 -18.22 20.84
C ALA A 284 3.90 -18.56 20.56
N ILE A 285 4.67 -17.58 20.05
CA ILE A 285 6.10 -17.76 19.74
C ILE A 285 6.91 -18.11 21.00
N GLU A 286 6.70 -17.41 22.12
CA GLU A 286 7.36 -17.67 23.40
C GLU A 286 7.13 -19.11 23.89
N LYS A 287 5.94 -19.67 23.63
CA LYS A 287 5.58 -21.05 23.99
C LYS A 287 6.03 -22.10 22.96
N GLY A 288 6.82 -21.70 21.96
CA GLY A 288 7.28 -22.58 20.88
C GLY A 288 6.17 -22.95 19.89
N ARG A 289 5.13 -22.13 19.79
CA ARG A 289 4.05 -22.22 18.77
C ARG A 289 4.33 -21.27 17.62
N HIS A 290 3.55 -21.39 16.56
CA HIS A 290 3.73 -20.58 15.36
C HIS A 290 2.80 -19.37 15.33
N ALA A 291 3.34 -18.25 14.85
CA ALA A 291 2.56 -17.12 14.38
C ALA A 291 2.54 -17.17 12.83
N TYR A 292 1.37 -17.45 12.27
CA TYR A 292 1.16 -17.59 10.84
C TYR A 292 0.52 -16.33 10.25
N LEU A 293 0.79 -16.10 8.97
CA LEU A 293 0.20 -15.03 8.17
C LEU A 293 -0.51 -15.61 6.95
N VAL A 294 -1.80 -15.33 6.83
CA VAL A 294 -2.57 -15.47 5.59
C VAL A 294 -2.73 -14.07 5.03
N ILE A 295 -2.08 -13.79 3.90
CA ILE A 295 -2.07 -12.45 3.30
C ILE A 295 -2.54 -12.50 1.85
N MET A 296 -3.47 -11.62 1.48
CA MET A 296 -4.02 -11.52 0.14
C MET A 296 -3.87 -10.10 -0.41
N GLY A 297 -3.63 -10.01 -1.72
CA GLY A 297 -3.46 -8.76 -2.44
C GLY A 297 -2.38 -8.90 -3.51
N HIS A 298 -2.11 -7.81 -4.22
CA HIS A 298 -1.04 -7.77 -5.23
C HIS A 298 0.31 -7.44 -4.56
N MET A 299 0.44 -6.23 -4.00
CA MET A 299 1.62 -5.79 -3.25
C MET A 299 1.83 -6.48 -1.89
N PRO A 300 0.82 -6.65 -1.00
CA PRO A 300 1.08 -7.08 0.38
C PRO A 300 1.80 -8.44 0.53
N PRO A 301 1.53 -9.48 -0.28
CA PRO A 301 2.29 -10.73 -0.19
C PRO A 301 3.78 -10.59 -0.61
N ARG A 302 4.14 -9.56 -1.38
CA ARG A 302 5.49 -9.36 -1.92
C ARG A 302 6.44 -8.66 -0.95
N ILE A 303 5.90 -7.94 0.04
CA ILE A 303 6.70 -7.21 1.03
C ILE A 303 7.15 -8.09 2.21
N VAL A 304 6.59 -9.30 2.34
CA VAL A 304 6.91 -10.24 3.42
C VAL A 304 8.21 -11.00 3.12
N GLY A 305 9.07 -11.12 4.12
CA GLY A 305 10.41 -11.73 4.05
C GLY A 305 11.47 -10.84 3.39
N GLY A 306 11.11 -9.58 3.10
CA GLY A 306 12.00 -8.58 2.53
C GLY A 306 13.06 -8.07 3.51
N TYR A 307 13.90 -7.13 3.04
CA TYR A 307 14.83 -6.44 3.91
C TYR A 307 14.07 -5.56 4.93
N GLY A 308 14.49 -5.57 6.19
CA GLY A 308 13.80 -4.86 7.27
C GLY A 308 12.58 -5.60 7.84
N ASP A 309 12.22 -6.77 7.31
CA ASP A 309 11.20 -7.64 7.91
C ASP A 309 11.81 -8.45 9.07
N PRO A 310 11.27 -8.35 10.29
CA PRO A 310 11.72 -9.15 11.43
C PRO A 310 11.37 -10.64 11.32
N SER A 311 10.61 -11.06 10.29
CA SER A 311 10.24 -12.45 9.99
C SER A 311 9.52 -13.16 11.14
N VAL A 312 8.74 -12.40 11.93
CA VAL A 312 7.97 -12.91 13.07
C VAL A 312 6.72 -13.70 12.67
N PHE A 313 6.30 -13.56 11.41
CA PHE A 313 5.18 -14.31 10.85
C PHE A 313 5.64 -15.23 9.72
N SER A 314 5.12 -16.46 9.72
CA SER A 314 5.31 -17.43 8.63
C SER A 314 4.13 -17.38 7.66
N PRO A 315 4.32 -16.99 6.38
CA PRO A 315 3.25 -17.01 5.38
C PRO A 315 2.75 -18.43 5.12
N ILE A 316 1.43 -18.62 5.10
CA ILE A 316 0.77 -19.89 4.80
C ILE A 316 -0.47 -19.71 3.94
N SER A 317 -0.89 -20.78 3.27
CA SER A 317 -2.17 -20.86 2.58
C SER A 317 -3.12 -21.74 3.39
N LEU A 318 -4.21 -21.16 3.88
CA LEU A 318 -5.26 -21.87 4.61
C LEU A 318 -6.54 -21.99 3.81
N SER A 319 -7.20 -23.14 3.98
CA SER A 319 -8.54 -23.42 3.53
C SER A 319 -9.30 -24.20 4.61
N PRO A 320 -10.63 -24.30 4.52
CA PRO A 320 -11.40 -25.12 5.45
C PRO A 320 -10.96 -26.59 5.44
N GLN A 321 -10.34 -27.07 4.36
CA GLN A 321 -9.95 -28.47 4.20
C GLN A 321 -8.57 -28.78 4.79
N ASN A 322 -7.68 -27.80 4.94
CA ASN A 322 -6.31 -28.04 5.38
C ASN A 322 -5.99 -27.47 6.77
N ALA A 323 -6.79 -26.56 7.31
CA ALA A 323 -6.47 -25.84 8.53
C ALA A 323 -6.23 -26.76 9.74
N GLU A 324 -7.09 -27.75 9.97
CA GLU A 324 -6.95 -28.71 11.08
C GLU A 324 -5.74 -29.66 10.95
N ALA A 325 -5.18 -29.79 9.75
CA ALA A 325 -3.99 -30.61 9.51
C ALA A 325 -2.68 -29.82 9.66
N ILE A 326 -2.74 -28.49 9.48
CA ILE A 326 -1.57 -27.60 9.54
C ILE A 326 -1.43 -26.98 10.93
N LEU A 327 -2.55 -26.56 11.52
CA LEU A 327 -2.56 -25.78 12.76
C LEU A 327 -2.60 -26.66 13.99
N HIS A 328 -2.00 -26.16 15.07
CA HIS A 328 -1.99 -26.78 16.37
C HIS A 328 -2.55 -25.86 17.46
N GLN A 329 -2.96 -26.47 18.57
CA GLN A 329 -3.44 -25.75 19.75
C GLN A 329 -2.41 -24.71 20.21
N GLY A 330 -2.85 -23.46 20.32
CA GLY A 330 -2.03 -22.34 20.77
C GLY A 330 -1.23 -21.63 19.67
N ASP A 331 -1.32 -22.06 18.42
CA ASP A 331 -0.84 -21.25 17.30
C ASP A 331 -1.66 -19.96 17.17
N PHE A 332 -1.11 -18.97 16.45
CA PHE A 332 -1.78 -17.73 16.10
C PHE A 332 -1.82 -17.57 14.58
N VAL A 333 -2.93 -17.06 14.04
CA VAL A 333 -3.07 -16.75 12.62
C VAL A 333 -3.55 -15.31 12.41
N ALA A 334 -2.72 -14.48 11.77
CA ALA A 334 -3.15 -13.19 11.23
C ALA A 334 -3.70 -13.38 9.82
N PHE A 335 -4.96 -13.03 9.63
CA PHE A 335 -5.60 -12.93 8.32
C PHE A 335 -5.57 -11.48 7.85
N ILE A 336 -4.69 -11.16 6.90
CA ILE A 336 -4.66 -9.86 6.21
C ILE A 336 -5.29 -10.06 4.83
N GLU A 337 -6.61 -9.95 4.78
CA GLU A 337 -7.41 -10.25 3.60
C GLU A 337 -8.07 -8.98 3.04
N TYR A 338 -8.83 -9.15 1.96
CA TYR A 338 -9.33 -8.04 1.16
C TYR A 338 -10.77 -7.64 1.51
N CYS A 339 -11.74 -8.51 1.23
CA CYS A 339 -13.15 -8.23 1.50
C CYS A 339 -13.83 -9.53 1.95
N GLY A 340 -14.61 -9.44 3.02
CA GLY A 340 -15.36 -10.53 3.58
C GLY A 340 -14.54 -11.47 4.44
N ILE A 341 -15.22 -12.13 5.38
CA ILE A 341 -14.59 -13.01 6.36
C ILE A 341 -14.68 -14.46 5.87
N PRO A 342 -13.58 -15.23 5.86
CA PRO A 342 -13.56 -16.61 5.40
C PRO A 342 -14.10 -17.53 6.50
N ARG A 343 -15.41 -17.45 6.78
CA ARG A 343 -16.07 -18.09 7.94
C ARG A 343 -15.75 -19.57 8.08
N ASN A 344 -15.75 -20.32 6.98
CA ASN A 344 -15.45 -21.75 7.02
C ASN A 344 -13.99 -22.03 7.40
N THR A 345 -13.06 -21.19 6.95
CA THR A 345 -11.64 -21.29 7.31
C THR A 345 -11.45 -20.92 8.77
N LEU A 346 -12.05 -19.82 9.25
CA LEU A 346 -11.99 -19.43 10.67
C LEU A 346 -12.59 -20.48 11.60
N SER A 347 -13.70 -21.10 11.22
CA SER A 347 -14.29 -22.20 11.99
C SER A 347 -13.30 -23.37 12.12
N ALA A 348 -12.58 -23.72 11.05
CA ALA A 348 -11.55 -24.76 11.09
C ALA A 348 -10.32 -24.35 11.93
N VAL A 349 -9.90 -23.08 11.86
CA VAL A 349 -8.83 -22.51 12.70
C VAL A 349 -9.18 -22.62 14.18
N LYS A 350 -10.42 -22.26 14.56
CA LYS A 350 -10.91 -22.39 15.93
C LYS A 350 -10.98 -23.85 16.40
N LYS A 351 -11.40 -24.77 15.53
CA LYS A 351 -11.40 -26.21 15.84
C LYS A 351 -10.00 -26.76 16.08
N ALA A 352 -9.00 -26.26 15.34
CA ALA A 352 -7.60 -26.60 15.55
C ALA A 352 -7.01 -26.02 16.85
N GLY A 353 -7.75 -25.14 17.54
CA GLY A 353 -7.32 -24.51 18.79
C GLY A 353 -6.35 -23.35 18.60
N ALA A 354 -6.30 -22.77 17.40
CA ALA A 354 -5.48 -21.61 17.09
C ALA A 354 -6.25 -20.30 17.33
N ASN A 355 -5.55 -19.29 17.85
CA ASN A 355 -6.05 -17.92 17.98
C ASN A 355 -6.00 -17.21 16.62
N ASN A 356 -6.83 -16.20 16.43
CA ASN A 356 -6.85 -15.45 15.17
C ASN A 356 -7.06 -13.95 15.33
N ALA A 357 -6.47 -13.19 14.41
CA ALA A 357 -6.81 -11.79 14.16
C ALA A 357 -7.17 -11.62 12.69
N TRP A 358 -8.19 -10.80 12.39
CA TRP A 358 -8.61 -10.52 11.03
C TRP A 358 -8.50 -9.03 10.73
N VAL A 359 -7.89 -8.74 9.57
CA VAL A 359 -7.74 -7.42 8.96
C VAL A 359 -8.42 -7.47 7.60
N GLY A 360 -9.44 -6.64 7.42
CA GLY A 360 -10.15 -6.55 6.15
C GLY A 360 -11.45 -5.78 6.26
N VAL A 361 -12.19 -5.71 5.15
CA VAL A 361 -13.47 -5.00 5.11
C VAL A 361 -14.65 -5.98 5.14
N PRO A 362 -15.55 -5.86 6.13
CA PRO A 362 -16.76 -6.68 6.17
C PRO A 362 -17.66 -6.34 4.97
N VAL A 363 -18.28 -7.38 4.39
CA VAL A 363 -19.18 -7.25 3.22
C VAL A 363 -20.66 -7.26 3.58
N ASP A 364 -20.99 -7.67 4.80
CA ASP A 364 -22.34 -7.70 5.35
C ASP A 364 -22.47 -6.70 6.50
N ASP A 365 -23.66 -6.14 6.72
CA ASP A 365 -23.97 -5.27 7.88
C ASP A 365 -23.91 -6.01 9.24
N ASP A 366 -23.77 -7.35 9.22
CA ASP A 366 -23.69 -8.17 10.43
C ASP A 366 -22.26 -8.10 11.03
N LEU A 367 -22.03 -7.08 11.84
CA LEU A 367 -20.84 -6.87 12.70
C LEU A 367 -20.63 -7.97 13.76
N ARG A 368 -21.40 -9.06 13.74
CA ARG A 368 -21.31 -10.16 14.73
C ARG A 368 -20.65 -11.36 14.09
N TYR A 369 -19.35 -11.49 14.34
CA TYR A 369 -18.53 -12.61 13.89
C TYR A 369 -18.11 -13.44 15.11
N PRO A 370 -18.88 -14.47 15.50
CA PRO A 370 -18.59 -15.24 16.72
C PRO A 370 -17.24 -15.99 16.63
N ASP A 371 -16.77 -16.23 15.41
CA ASP A 371 -15.53 -16.96 15.14
C ASP A 371 -14.30 -16.06 15.03
N LEU A 372 -14.42 -14.76 15.27
CA LEU A 372 -13.30 -13.83 15.25
C LEU A 372 -12.87 -13.49 16.69
N ASP A 373 -11.58 -13.64 17.00
CA ASP A 373 -11.09 -13.27 18.34
C ASP A 373 -10.67 -11.81 18.40
N ILE A 374 -10.04 -11.30 17.33
CA ILE A 374 -9.55 -9.92 17.23
C ILE A 374 -9.85 -9.36 15.84
N PHE A 375 -10.49 -8.19 15.80
CA PHE A 375 -10.75 -7.46 14.56
C PHE A 375 -9.91 -6.18 14.51
N ILE A 376 -9.28 -5.92 13.37
CA ILE A 376 -8.59 -4.66 13.08
C ILE A 376 -9.20 -4.11 11.80
N TYR A 377 -9.89 -2.97 11.89
CA TYR A 377 -10.50 -2.35 10.72
C TYR A 377 -9.50 -1.46 9.99
N PRO A 378 -9.15 -1.73 8.72
CA PRO A 378 -8.11 -1.00 8.02
C PRO A 378 -8.63 0.25 7.29
N TYR A 379 -9.90 0.62 7.46
CA TYR A 379 -10.50 1.85 6.93
C TYR A 379 -10.42 2.03 5.40
N TRP A 380 -10.55 0.95 4.62
CA TRP A 380 -11.07 1.04 3.25
C TRP A 380 -12.52 0.54 3.14
N LYS A 381 -13.13 0.69 1.97
CA LYS A 381 -14.53 0.32 1.71
C LYS A 381 -14.65 -0.84 0.74
N PHE A 382 -15.75 -1.59 0.83
CA PHE A 382 -16.06 -2.66 -0.11
C PHE A 382 -16.02 -2.13 -1.55
N GLY A 383 -15.34 -2.88 -2.42
CA GLY A 383 -15.06 -2.46 -3.79
C GLY A 383 -13.73 -1.74 -3.98
N ASP A 384 -12.98 -1.45 -2.91
CA ASP A 384 -11.58 -1.00 -2.93
C ASP A 384 -11.34 0.22 -3.81
N PHE A 385 -11.91 1.33 -3.38
CA PHE A 385 -11.81 2.62 -4.06
C PHE A 385 -11.84 3.76 -3.04
N SER A 386 -11.33 4.92 -3.44
CA SER A 386 -11.24 6.09 -2.56
C SER A 386 -11.76 7.37 -3.21
N VAL A 387 -11.64 7.52 -4.53
CA VAL A 387 -11.93 8.77 -5.24
C VAL A 387 -13.07 8.59 -6.25
N GLU A 388 -13.92 9.62 -6.36
CA GLU A 388 -15.05 9.66 -7.28
C GLU A 388 -14.74 10.60 -8.46
N VAL A 389 -14.91 10.09 -9.69
CA VAL A 389 -14.89 10.93 -10.89
C VAL A 389 -16.34 11.26 -11.24
N PRO A 390 -16.78 12.52 -11.19
CA PRO A 390 -18.15 12.90 -11.49
C PRO A 390 -18.63 12.37 -12.85
N GLY A 391 -19.77 11.68 -12.86
CA GLY A 391 -20.35 11.09 -14.07
C GLY A 391 -19.75 9.75 -14.49
N TYR A 392 -18.71 9.26 -13.80
CA TYR A 392 -18.14 7.94 -14.08
C TYR A 392 -18.83 6.82 -13.28
N ASP A 393 -18.91 5.63 -13.87
CA ASP A 393 -19.69 4.51 -13.33
C ASP A 393 -18.98 3.74 -12.20
N VAL A 394 -17.70 4.00 -11.97
CA VAL A 394 -16.92 3.41 -10.88
C VAL A 394 -16.10 4.46 -10.16
N LYS A 395 -15.83 4.18 -8.88
CA LYS A 395 -14.82 4.91 -8.11
C LYS A 395 -13.44 4.31 -8.39
N ILE A 396 -12.42 5.15 -8.31
CA ILE A 396 -11.06 4.84 -8.71
C ILE A 396 -10.10 4.91 -7.52
N LEU A 397 -8.86 4.49 -7.76
CA LEU A 397 -7.72 4.55 -6.84
C LEU A 397 -7.92 3.69 -5.59
N PRO A 398 -7.48 2.42 -5.61
CA PRO A 398 -7.64 1.51 -4.49
C PRO A 398 -6.72 1.89 -3.32
N PRO A 399 -7.23 2.02 -2.09
CA PRO A 399 -6.41 2.26 -0.92
C PRO A 399 -5.91 0.97 -0.24
N SER A 400 -6.48 -0.20 -0.54
CA SER A 400 -6.24 -1.42 0.24
C SER A 400 -4.80 -1.91 0.23
N GLY A 401 -4.06 -1.82 -0.90
CA GLY A 401 -2.67 -2.27 -0.94
C GLY A 401 -1.80 -1.53 0.08
N VAL A 402 -1.97 -0.20 0.13
CA VAL A 402 -1.29 0.69 1.08
C VAL A 402 -1.74 0.36 2.52
N LEU A 403 -3.05 0.39 2.80
CA LEU A 403 -3.58 0.24 4.15
C LEU A 403 -3.37 -1.17 4.74
N GLN A 404 -3.48 -2.24 3.95
CA GLN A 404 -3.15 -3.61 4.38
C GLN A 404 -1.68 -3.72 4.80
N SER A 405 -0.79 -3.14 4.00
CA SER A 405 0.65 -3.19 4.26
C SER A 405 1.04 -2.39 5.49
N ILE A 406 0.38 -1.23 5.71
CA ILE A 406 0.53 -0.47 6.96
C ILE A 406 0.17 -1.36 8.14
N VAL A 407 -1.03 -1.97 8.16
CA VAL A 407 -1.48 -2.81 9.29
C VAL A 407 -0.56 -4.01 9.51
N TYR A 408 -0.05 -4.63 8.44
CA TYR A 408 0.96 -5.69 8.54
C TYR A 408 2.20 -5.21 9.31
N TRP A 409 2.73 -4.05 8.97
CA TRP A 409 3.90 -3.50 9.66
C TRP A 409 3.62 -3.07 11.10
N LEU A 410 2.41 -2.62 11.42
CA LEU A 410 2.02 -2.38 12.81
C LEU A 410 2.09 -3.67 13.63
N LEU A 411 1.52 -4.76 13.12
CA LEU A 411 1.54 -6.06 13.78
C LEU A 411 2.97 -6.60 13.92
N SER A 412 3.74 -6.61 12.84
CA SER A 412 5.12 -7.10 12.85
C SER A 412 5.99 -6.31 13.83
N GLY A 413 5.84 -4.98 13.89
CA GLY A 413 6.58 -4.13 14.81
C GLY A 413 6.25 -4.40 16.28
N GLU A 414 4.97 -4.45 16.62
CA GLU A 414 4.51 -4.71 18.00
C GLU A 414 4.87 -6.12 18.48
N VAL A 415 4.75 -7.15 17.62
CA VAL A 415 5.20 -8.51 17.95
C VAL A 415 6.70 -8.51 18.24
N THR A 416 7.50 -7.87 17.38
CA THR A 416 8.95 -7.82 17.54
C THR A 416 9.37 -7.17 18.86
N ALA A 417 8.74 -6.05 19.23
CA ALA A 417 9.03 -5.38 20.49
C ALA A 417 8.75 -6.28 21.70
N LEU A 418 7.61 -6.97 21.71
CA LEU A 418 7.24 -7.88 22.80
C LEU A 418 8.17 -9.09 22.90
N LEU A 419 8.65 -9.63 21.78
CA LEU A 419 9.62 -10.73 21.78
C LEU A 419 10.97 -10.29 22.36
N ILE A 420 11.44 -9.10 22.01
CA ILE A 420 12.68 -8.53 22.56
C ILE A 420 12.56 -8.26 24.06
N GLU A 421 11.43 -7.71 24.52
CA GLU A 421 11.14 -7.53 25.96
C GLU A 421 11.18 -8.86 26.73
N LYS A 422 10.81 -9.97 26.08
CA LYS A 422 10.87 -11.32 26.61
C LYS A 422 12.27 -11.97 26.51
N GLY A 423 13.26 -11.27 25.97
CA GLY A 423 14.62 -11.76 25.79
C GLY A 423 14.79 -12.73 24.61
N ILE A 424 13.85 -12.73 23.65
CA ILE A 424 13.94 -13.53 22.42
C ILE A 424 14.73 -12.73 21.38
N GLU A 425 15.84 -13.31 20.91
CA GLU A 425 16.68 -12.69 19.87
C GLU A 425 15.95 -12.67 18.52
N ILE A 426 15.86 -11.49 17.91
CA ILE A 426 15.28 -11.29 16.57
C ILE A 426 16.40 -10.91 15.60
N LYS A 427 16.49 -11.68 14.51
CA LYS A 427 17.42 -11.40 13.41
C LYS A 427 16.64 -10.82 12.24
N VAL A 428 16.92 -9.55 11.96
CA VAL A 428 16.33 -8.86 10.82
C VAL A 428 17.26 -9.03 9.63
N LYS A 429 16.72 -9.41 8.49
CA LYS A 429 17.48 -9.39 7.24
C LYS A 429 17.75 -7.93 6.88
N GLN A 430 18.97 -7.47 7.13
CA GLN A 430 19.40 -6.13 6.73
C GLN A 430 19.95 -6.17 5.30
N ARG A 431 19.88 -5.05 4.59
CA ARG A 431 20.57 -4.92 3.31
C ARG A 431 22.06 -5.15 3.58
N PRO A 432 22.81 -5.80 2.68
CA PRO A 432 24.21 -6.14 2.93
C PRO A 432 25.16 -4.93 2.94
N TRP A 433 24.62 -3.71 2.93
CA TRP A 433 25.31 -2.45 2.91
C TRP A 433 24.75 -1.44 3.90
#